data_AF-A0A6P1T8N3-F1
#
_entry.id   AF-A0A6P1T8N3-F1
#
_cell.length_a   1.000
_cell.length_b   1.000
_cell.length_c   1.000
_cell.angle_alpha   90.00
_cell.angle_beta   90.00
_cell.angle_gamma   90.00
#
_symmetry.space_group_name_H-M   'P 1'
#
loop_
_entity.id
_entity.type
_entity.pdbx_description
1 polymer ?
#
loop_
_entity_poly.entity_id
_entity_poly.type
_entity_poly.pdbx_seq_one_letter_code
_entity_poly.pdbx_strand_id
1 'polypeptide(L)'
;MNEQQYLCEHYRFNAEQRLKAFNFFVVLSMFADGGVFTAVEKGFHPLILVLLGGFVVIVSCVFWVMDLRSRELLNLAVPGLRAIEQDLPEEARVFSRDLRTQHRFIRYTFAIRALILGQFLCGSAVVTYGTLSAFGVL
;
A
#
# COMPACT_ATOMS: atom_id res chain seq x y z
N MET A 1 23.72 -18.95 12.13
CA MET A 1 22.33 -18.95 11.63
C MET A 1 22.36 -19.56 10.25
N ASN A 2 21.50 -20.54 9.95
CA ASN A 2 21.52 -21.22 8.64
C ASN A 2 20.99 -20.27 7.55
N GLU A 3 21.58 -20.26 6.34
CA GLU A 3 21.15 -19.37 5.24
C GLU A 3 19.67 -19.52 4.90
N GLN A 4 19.17 -20.77 4.98
CA GLN A 4 17.75 -21.10 4.78
C GLN A 4 16.84 -20.39 5.78
N GLN A 5 17.26 -20.38 7.05
CA GLN A 5 16.51 -19.74 8.12
C GLN A 5 16.54 -18.22 7.97
N TYR A 6 17.69 -17.65 7.59
CA TYR A 6 17.81 -16.21 7.30
C TYR A 6 16.85 -15.78 6.19
N LEU A 7 16.83 -16.47 5.05
CA LEU A 7 15.96 -16.12 3.92
C LEU A 7 14.48 -16.25 4.26
N CYS A 8 14.09 -17.33 4.97
CA CYS A 8 12.70 -17.55 5.37
C CYS A 8 12.22 -16.52 6.40
N GLU A 9 13.03 -16.24 7.42
CA GLU A 9 12.73 -15.20 8.42
C GLU A 9 12.67 -13.81 7.79
N HIS A 10 13.60 -13.47 6.89
CA HIS A 10 13.61 -12.18 6.22
C HIS A 10 12.40 -12.01 5.29
N TYR A 11 12.02 -13.05 4.55
CA TYR A 11 10.80 -13.05 3.74
C TYR A 11 9.56 -12.85 4.60
N ARG A 12 9.42 -13.62 5.69
CA ARG A 12 8.31 -13.51 6.64
C ARG A 12 8.23 -12.10 7.22
N PHE A 13 9.36 -11.56 7.69
CA PHE A 13 9.44 -10.21 8.24
C PHE A 13 8.94 -9.15 7.26
N ASN A 14 9.42 -9.18 6.01
CA ASN A 14 8.99 -8.23 4.98
C ASN A 14 7.49 -8.37 4.63
N ALA A 15 6.97 -9.60 4.60
CA ALA A 15 5.56 -9.87 4.35
C ALA A 15 4.68 -9.32 5.49
N GLU A 16 5.07 -9.54 6.75
CA GLU A 16 4.40 -9.00 7.92
C GLU A 16 4.47 -7.47 7.98
N GLN A 17 5.62 -6.87 7.64
CA GLN A 17 5.78 -5.42 7.58
C GLN A 17 4.84 -4.79 6.55
N ARG A 18 4.72 -5.40 5.37
CA ARG A 18 3.80 -4.95 4.32
C ARG A 18 2.34 -4.99 4.79
N LEU A 19 1.92 -6.07 5.46
CA LEU A 19 0.57 -6.19 5.98
C LEU A 19 0.28 -5.16 7.09
N LYS A 20 1.24 -4.94 8.01
CA LYS A 20 1.13 -3.90 9.05
C LYS A 20 1.02 -2.50 8.44
N ALA A 21 1.84 -2.19 7.45
CA ALA A 21 1.78 -0.91 6.74
C ALA A 21 0.43 -0.73 6.05
N PHE A 22 -0.09 -1.77 5.37
CA PHE A 22 -1.42 -1.71 4.76
C PHE A 22 -2.53 -1.44 5.77
N ASN A 23 -2.54 -2.15 6.91
CA ASN A 23 -3.55 -1.93 7.95
C ASN A 23 -3.47 -0.50 8.51
N PHE A 24 -2.27 0.03 8.73
CA PHE A 24 -2.08 1.40 9.20
C PHE A 24 -2.55 2.43 8.16
N PHE A 25 -2.28 2.20 6.87
CA PHE A 25 -2.80 3.03 5.78
C PHE A 25 -4.32 3.11 5.79
N VAL A 26 -5.01 1.96 5.93
CA VAL A 26 -6.48 1.92 5.93
C VAL A 26 -7.05 2.72 7.09
N VAL A 27 -6.53 2.54 8.31
CA VAL A 27 -6.98 3.30 9.49
C VAL A 27 -6.73 4.79 9.33
N LEU A 28 -5.54 5.18 8.86
CA LEU A 28 -5.18 6.58 8.67
C LEU A 28 -6.01 7.24 7.56
N SER A 29 -6.34 6.50 6.50
CA SER A 29 -7.19 6.97 5.41
C SER A 29 -8.62 7.23 5.90
N MET A 30 -9.22 6.29 6.63
CA MET A 30 -10.55 6.49 7.22
C MET A 30 -10.59 7.71 8.17
N PHE A 31 -9.53 7.90 8.95
CA PHE A 31 -9.42 9.08 9.82
C PHE A 31 -9.33 10.38 9.00
N ALA A 32 -8.48 10.41 7.98
CA ALA A 32 -8.30 11.58 7.12
C ALA A 32 -9.59 11.91 6.34
N ASP A 33 -10.26 10.90 5.79
CA ASP A 33 -11.53 11.03 5.09
C ASP A 33 -12.62 11.56 6.02
N GLY A 34 -12.72 11.05 7.26
CA GLY A 34 -13.63 11.60 8.26
C GLY A 34 -13.39 13.09 8.56
N GLY A 35 -12.11 13.49 8.59
CA GLY A 35 -11.72 14.89 8.72
C GLY A 35 -12.15 15.74 7.52
N VAL A 36 -11.95 15.24 6.30
CA VAL A 36 -12.41 15.90 5.05
C VAL A 36 -13.93 16.03 5.05
N PHE A 37 -14.68 14.95 5.29
CA PHE A 37 -16.14 14.98 5.32
C PHE A 37 -16.67 15.99 6.33
N THR A 38 -16.10 16.01 7.54
CA THR A 38 -16.49 16.97 8.58
C THR A 38 -16.19 18.41 8.14
N ALA A 39 -15.02 18.67 7.55
CA ALA A 39 -14.65 20.00 7.09
C ALA A 39 -15.58 20.50 5.97
N VAL A 40 -15.99 19.61 5.05
CA VAL A 40 -16.96 19.93 4.00
C VAL A 40 -18.36 20.17 4.60
N GLU A 41 -18.84 19.29 5.46
CA GLU A 41 -20.18 19.38 6.07
C GLU A 41 -20.34 20.65 6.92
N LYS A 42 -19.32 21.01 7.70
CA LYS A 42 -19.34 22.19 8.57
C LYS A 42 -18.98 23.48 7.84
N GLY A 43 -18.69 23.43 6.54
CA GLY A 43 -18.33 24.61 5.75
C GLY A 43 -17.06 25.29 6.28
N PHE A 44 -16.05 24.51 6.65
CA PHE A 44 -14.78 25.04 7.13
C PHE A 44 -14.07 25.88 6.05
N HIS A 45 -13.17 26.76 6.49
CA HIS A 45 -12.43 27.63 5.59
C HIS A 45 -11.73 26.82 4.48
N PRO A 46 -11.79 27.23 3.20
CA PRO A 46 -11.27 26.45 2.06
C PRO A 46 -9.81 26.03 2.20
N LEU A 47 -8.99 26.85 2.86
CA LEU A 47 -7.59 26.54 3.16
C LEU A 47 -7.43 25.27 4.03
N ILE A 48 -8.37 25.00 4.95
CA ILE A 48 -8.38 23.77 5.76
C ILE A 48 -8.62 22.55 4.87
N LEU A 49 -9.49 22.65 3.87
CA LEU A 49 -9.71 21.59 2.88
C LEU A 49 -8.44 21.32 2.06
N VAL A 50 -7.74 22.37 1.63
CA VAL A 50 -6.46 22.24 0.94
C VAL A 50 -5.42 21.53 1.81
N LEU A 51 -5.32 21.88 3.10
CA LEU A 51 -4.42 21.23 4.04
C LEU A 51 -4.78 19.75 4.26
N LEU A 52 -6.05 19.43 4.47
CA LEU A 52 -6.52 18.05 4.67
C LEU A 52 -6.33 17.20 3.41
N GLY A 53 -6.72 17.71 2.24
CA GLY A 53 -6.48 17.02 0.98
C GLY A 53 -5.00 16.83 0.69
N GLY A 54 -4.18 17.85 0.97
CA GLY A 54 -2.72 17.78 0.83
C GLY A 54 -2.11 16.72 1.75
N PHE A 55 -2.58 16.62 2.99
CA PHE A 55 -2.20 15.56 3.91
C PHE A 55 -2.54 14.17 3.35
N VAL A 56 -3.74 13.98 2.81
CA VAL A 56 -4.16 12.71 2.17
C VAL A 56 -3.25 12.34 1.00
N VAL A 57 -2.88 13.32 0.16
CA VAL A 57 -1.96 13.12 -0.97
C VAL A 57 -0.59 12.67 -0.48
N ILE A 58 -0.01 13.37 0.51
CA ILE A 58 1.31 13.05 1.08
C ILE A 58 1.31 11.63 1.66
N VAL A 59 0.29 11.31 2.47
CA VAL A 59 0.13 9.97 3.05
C VAL A 59 0.09 8.92 1.95
N SER A 60 -0.73 9.12 0.92
CA SER A 60 -0.85 8.19 -0.21
C SER A 60 0.50 7.97 -0.92
N CYS A 61 1.28 9.03 -1.16
CA CYS A 61 2.62 8.93 -1.75
C CYS A 61 3.59 8.14 -0.87
N VAL A 62 3.62 8.40 0.44
CA VAL A 62 4.50 7.68 1.39
C VAL A 62 4.19 6.19 1.37
N PHE A 63 2.92 5.81 1.48
CA PHE A 63 2.53 4.40 1.47
C PHE A 63 2.74 3.73 0.11
N TRP A 64 2.62 4.47 -1.00
CA TRP A 64 2.95 3.96 -2.32
C TRP A 64 4.43 3.56 -2.41
N VAL A 65 5.33 4.43 -1.95
CA VAL A 65 6.78 4.15 -1.93
C VAL A 65 7.10 2.98 -1.00
N MET A 66 6.46 2.90 0.17
CA MET A 66 6.62 1.78 1.09
C MET A 66 6.16 0.44 0.47
N ASP A 67 5.00 0.37 -0.19
CA ASP A 67 4.55 -0.87 -0.87
C ASP A 67 5.50 -1.27 -2.00
N LEU A 68 6.00 -0.32 -2.80
CA LEU A 68 6.97 -0.59 -3.86
C LEU A 68 8.23 -1.24 -3.29
N ARG A 69 8.81 -0.66 -2.23
CA ARG A 69 10.03 -1.16 -1.62
C ARG A 69 9.85 -2.54 -0.99
N SER A 70 8.79 -2.74 -0.20
CA SER A 70 8.54 -4.05 0.44
C SER A 70 8.33 -5.16 -0.59
N ARG A 71 7.68 -4.86 -1.72
CA ARG A 71 7.49 -5.83 -2.80
C ARG A 71 8.77 -6.19 -3.51
N GLU A 72 9.63 -5.21 -3.76
CA GLU A 72 10.94 -5.44 -4.36
C GLU A 72 11.77 -6.40 -3.49
N LEU A 73 11.83 -6.16 -2.19
CA LEU A 73 12.53 -7.03 -1.24
C LEU A 73 11.95 -8.45 -1.20
N LEU A 74 10.62 -8.59 -1.20
CA LEU A 74 9.97 -9.90 -1.28
C LEU A 74 10.35 -10.63 -2.58
N ASN A 75 10.30 -9.94 -3.73
CA ASN A 75 10.66 -10.53 -5.02
C ASN A 75 12.13 -10.97 -5.10
N LEU A 76 13.04 -10.28 -4.42
CA LEU A 76 14.45 -10.66 -4.34
C LEU A 76 14.68 -11.91 -3.50
N ALA A 77 13.84 -12.17 -2.49
CA ALA A 77 13.93 -13.38 -1.67
C ALA A 77 13.37 -14.64 -2.36
N VAL A 78 12.42 -14.49 -3.29
CA VAL A 78 11.76 -15.63 -3.97
C VAL A 78 12.74 -16.55 -4.73
N PRO A 79 13.75 -16.06 -5.50
CA PRO A 79 14.75 -16.93 -6.12
C PRO A 79 15.58 -17.73 -5.11
N GLY A 80 16.00 -17.10 -4.00
CA GLY A 80 16.76 -17.78 -2.94
C GLY A 80 15.95 -18.87 -2.24
N LEU A 81 14.68 -18.58 -1.92
CA LEU A 81 13.75 -19.57 -1.37
C LEU A 81 13.49 -20.73 -2.34
N ARG A 82 13.42 -20.45 -3.65
CA ARG A 82 13.26 -21.50 -4.67
C ARG A 82 14.47 -22.42 -4.76
N ALA A 83 15.70 -21.90 -4.62
CA ALA A 83 16.89 -22.74 -4.60
C ALA A 83 16.85 -23.72 -3.41
N ILE A 84 16.37 -23.26 -2.26
CA ILE A 84 16.20 -24.09 -1.06
C ILE A 84 15.10 -25.14 -1.23
N GLU A 85 14.00 -24.80 -1.91
CA GLU A 85 12.93 -25.75 -2.19
C GLU A 85 13.34 -26.93 -3.09
N GLN A 86 14.44 -26.82 -3.85
CA GLN A 86 14.90 -27.92 -4.71
C GLN A 86 15.30 -29.16 -3.90
N ASP A 87 15.79 -28.98 -2.68
CA ASP A 87 16.15 -30.07 -1.77
C ASP A 87 14.95 -30.66 -1.01
N LEU A 88 13.78 -30.01 -1.10
CA LEU A 88 12.55 -30.46 -0.45
C LEU A 88 11.71 -31.36 -1.37
N PRO A 89 10.86 -32.25 -0.81
CA PRO A 89 9.91 -33.05 -1.58
C PRO A 89 8.96 -32.17 -2.41
N GLU A 90 8.52 -32.63 -3.59
CA GLU A 90 7.69 -31.82 -4.52
C GLU A 90 6.42 -31.25 -3.87
N GLU A 91 5.84 -31.97 -2.93
CA GLU A 91 4.65 -31.54 -2.18
C GLU A 91 4.89 -30.32 -1.30
N ALA A 92 6.13 -30.11 -0.83
CA ALA A 92 6.54 -28.97 0.00
C ALA A 92 7.07 -27.77 -0.80
N ARG A 93 7.15 -27.86 -2.14
CA ARG A 93 7.69 -26.79 -3.01
C ARG A 93 6.65 -25.74 -3.39
N VAL A 94 6.20 -24.95 -2.43
CA VAL A 94 5.11 -23.99 -2.59
C VAL A 94 5.46 -22.91 -3.62
N PHE A 95 6.65 -22.31 -3.56
CA PHE A 95 7.07 -21.25 -4.49
C PHE A 95 7.30 -21.78 -5.91
N SER A 96 7.81 -23.01 -6.02
CA SER A 96 8.04 -23.67 -7.31
C SER A 96 6.73 -24.09 -7.99
N ARG A 97 5.70 -24.47 -7.21
CA ARG A 97 4.35 -24.82 -7.70
C ARG A 97 3.54 -23.57 -8.07
N ASP A 98 3.66 -22.48 -7.30
CA ASP A 98 2.99 -21.20 -7.62
C ASP A 98 3.44 -20.68 -9.00
N LEU A 99 4.72 -20.83 -9.34
CA LEU A 99 5.26 -20.45 -10.64
C LEU A 99 4.61 -21.20 -11.82
N ARG A 100 4.27 -22.49 -11.63
CA ARG A 100 3.62 -23.32 -12.67
C ARG A 100 2.12 -23.06 -12.80
N THR A 101 1.48 -22.56 -11.74
CA THR A 101 0.02 -22.43 -11.67
C THR A 101 -0.50 -21.06 -12.10
N GLN A 102 0.36 -20.04 -12.17
CA GLN A 102 0.11 -18.67 -12.66
C GLN A 102 -1.37 -18.25 -12.89
N HIS A 103 -2.15 -18.08 -11.82
CA HIS A 103 -3.35 -17.25 -11.88
C HIS A 103 -2.93 -15.76 -11.85
N ARG A 104 -2.73 -15.22 -13.05
CA ARG A 104 -2.20 -13.88 -13.35
C ARG A 104 -3.05 -12.70 -12.84
N PHE A 105 -4.29 -12.92 -12.40
CA PHE A 105 -5.29 -11.84 -12.29
C PHE A 105 -5.72 -11.42 -10.88
N ILE A 106 -5.44 -12.17 -9.82
CA ILE A 106 -5.87 -11.79 -8.46
C ILE A 106 -4.65 -11.77 -7.53
N ARG A 107 -3.74 -10.82 -7.77
CA ARG A 107 -2.71 -10.50 -6.78
C ARG A 107 -3.32 -9.53 -5.78
N TYR A 108 -3.26 -9.83 -4.49
CA TYR A 108 -3.50 -8.90 -3.36
C TYR A 108 -2.87 -7.51 -3.58
N THR A 109 -1.77 -7.47 -4.33
CA THR A 109 -1.08 -6.26 -4.77
C THR A 109 -1.96 -5.30 -5.58
N PHE A 110 -2.91 -5.79 -6.37
CA PHE A 110 -3.83 -4.94 -7.13
C PHE A 110 -4.76 -4.16 -6.18
N ALA A 111 -5.34 -4.84 -5.19
CA ALA A 111 -6.24 -4.21 -4.22
C ALA A 111 -5.55 -3.10 -3.41
N ILE A 112 -4.36 -3.36 -2.88
CA ILE A 112 -3.57 -2.36 -2.13
C ILE A 112 -3.28 -1.13 -3.01
N ARG A 113 -2.84 -1.34 -4.25
CA ARG A 113 -2.54 -0.24 -5.17
C ARG A 113 -3.79 0.54 -5.59
N ALA A 114 -4.89 -0.15 -5.85
CA ALA A 114 -6.15 0.48 -6.20
C ALA A 114 -6.63 1.39 -5.06
N LEU A 115 -6.49 0.95 -3.81
CA LEU A 115 -6.83 1.76 -2.64
C LEU A 115 -5.92 2.99 -2.49
N ILE A 116 -4.59 2.82 -2.60
CA ILE A 116 -3.67 3.95 -2.50
C ILE A 116 -3.89 4.97 -3.64
N LEU A 117 -4.14 4.49 -4.87
CA LEU A 117 -4.48 5.37 -5.99
C LEU A 117 -5.82 6.08 -5.79
N GLY A 118 -6.84 5.36 -5.32
CA GLY A 118 -8.13 5.95 -5.00
C GLY A 118 -8.00 7.06 -3.96
N GLN A 119 -7.22 6.82 -2.91
CA GLN A 119 -6.95 7.79 -1.87
C GLN A 119 -6.16 9.01 -2.38
N PHE A 120 -5.16 8.79 -3.22
CA PHE A 120 -4.41 9.86 -3.87
C PHE A 120 -5.30 10.74 -4.75
N LEU A 121 -6.18 10.13 -5.54
CA LEU A 121 -7.14 10.84 -6.38
C LEU A 121 -8.15 11.62 -5.54
N CYS A 122 -8.66 11.02 -4.45
CA CYS A 122 -9.56 11.68 -3.51
C CYS A 122 -8.88 12.91 -2.88
N GLY A 123 -7.67 12.76 -2.33
CA GLY A 123 -6.91 13.87 -1.77
C GLY A 123 -6.65 14.99 -2.79
N SER A 124 -6.30 14.63 -4.03
CA SER A 124 -6.08 15.59 -5.11
C SER A 124 -7.35 16.34 -5.48
N ALA A 125 -8.49 15.65 -5.51
CA ALA A 125 -9.80 16.26 -5.76
C ALA A 125 -10.19 17.23 -4.65
N VAL A 126 -9.95 16.87 -3.38
CA VAL A 126 -10.20 17.74 -2.22
C VAL A 126 -9.32 18.99 -2.26
N VAL A 127 -8.04 18.85 -2.59
CA VAL A 127 -7.14 20.00 -2.79
C VAL A 127 -7.68 20.91 -3.89
N THR A 128 -8.06 20.34 -5.04
CA THR A 128 -8.58 21.11 -6.18
C THR A 128 -9.88 21.83 -5.82
N TYR A 129 -10.79 21.17 -5.09
CA TYR A 129 -12.01 21.79 -4.62
C TYR A 129 -11.73 22.94 -3.63
N GLY A 130 -10.85 22.71 -2.65
CA GLY A 130 -10.47 23.71 -1.67
C GLY A 130 -9.77 24.92 -2.29
N THR A 131 -8.91 24.73 -3.30
CA THR A 131 -8.25 25.84 -4.00
C THR A 131 -9.25 26.63 -4.84
N LEU A 132 -10.12 25.98 -5.62
CA LEU A 132 -11.13 26.66 -6.42
C LEU A 132 -12.09 27.50 -5.55
N SER A 133 -12.51 26.96 -4.41
CA SER A 133 -13.34 27.69 -3.44
C SER A 133 -12.59 28.85 -2.79
N ALA A 134 -11.30 28.69 -2.49
CA ALA A 134 -10.47 29.79 -1.96
C ALA A 134 -10.32 30.97 -2.94
N PHE A 135 -10.32 30.70 -4.24
CA PHE A 135 -10.28 31.74 -5.29
C PHE A 135 -11.66 32.29 -5.67
N GLY A 136 -12.75 31.84 -5.03
CA GLY A 136 -14.12 32.28 -5.31
C GLY A 136 -14.66 31.82 -6.67
N VAL A 137 -14.08 30.75 -7.23
CA VAL A 137 -14.56 30.13 -8.49
C VAL A 137 -15.77 29.22 -8.22
N LEU A 138 -15.92 28.74 -6.98
CA LEU A 138 -16.99 27.90 -6.44
C LEU A 138 -17.49 28.52 -5.13
#